data_AF-A0A9W9DUS2-F1
#
_entry.id   AF-A0A9W9DUS2-F1
#
_cell.length_a   1.000
_cell.length_b   1.000
_cell.length_c   1.000
_cell.angle_alpha   90.00
_cell.angle_beta   90.00
_cell.angle_gamma   90.00
#
_symmetry.space_group_name_H-M   'P 1'
#
loop_
_entity.id
_entity.type
_entity.pdbx_description
1 polymer ?
#
loop_
_entity_poly.entity_id
_entity_poly.type
_entity_poly.pdbx_seq_one_letter_code
_entity_poly.pdbx_strand_id
1 'polypeptide(L)'
;MRKYNESDVAALARRLHYAKASNTTMIAVSSTDGGSTVLTPAQILAVPSGPQILRTHALKDFDLTRAQLDTIRPISVEPNPHGAHLQPMRYYNRCDVEALHERLQRAKARD
;
A
#
# COMPACT_ATOMS: atom_id res chain seq x y z
N MET A 1 33.51 -28.07 3.28
CA MET A 1 32.08 -28.14 2.91
C MET A 1 31.27 -28.42 4.16
N ARG A 2 30.54 -27.43 4.70
CA ARG A 2 29.68 -27.64 5.89
C ARG A 2 28.28 -28.05 5.42
N LYS A 3 27.90 -29.28 5.81
CA LYS A 3 26.57 -29.86 5.64
C LYS A 3 25.65 -29.23 6.70
N TYR A 4 24.51 -28.67 6.28
CA TYR A 4 23.49 -28.21 7.22
C TYR A 4 22.54 -29.37 7.50
N ASN A 5 22.36 -29.69 8.79
CA ASN A 5 21.48 -30.77 9.25
C ASN A 5 20.05 -30.23 9.42
N GLU A 6 19.07 -31.11 9.21
CA GLU A 6 17.62 -30.84 9.13
C GLU A 6 17.03 -30.05 10.32
N SER A 7 17.73 -30.00 11.45
CA SER A 7 17.33 -29.23 12.64
C SER A 7 17.40 -27.71 12.46
N ASP A 8 18.22 -27.20 11.54
CA ASP A 8 18.30 -25.75 11.27
C ASP A 8 17.09 -25.23 10.47
N VAL A 9 16.47 -26.10 9.67
CA VAL A 9 15.31 -25.74 8.83
C VAL A 9 14.04 -25.60 9.68
N ALA A 10 13.93 -26.37 10.77
CA ALA A 10 12.78 -26.33 11.67
C ALA A 10 12.70 -25.04 12.51
N ALA A 11 13.82 -24.34 12.72
CA ALA A 11 13.83 -23.06 13.44
C ALA A 11 13.29 -21.89 12.59
N LEU A 12 13.41 -21.95 11.26
CA LEU A 12 12.90 -20.91 10.36
C LEU A 12 11.38 -21.01 10.13
N ALA A 13 10.82 -22.22 10.19
CA ALA A 13 9.39 -22.46 9.95
C ALA A 13 8.47 -21.86 11.03
N ARG A 14 8.96 -21.65 12.26
CA ARG A 14 8.17 -21.06 13.36
C ARG A 14 7.92 -19.55 13.21
N ARG A 15 8.60 -18.86 12.29
CA ARG A 15 8.48 -17.40 12.14
C ARG A 15 7.63 -16.96 10.94
N LEU A 16 7.30 -17.86 10.01
CA LEU A 16 6.55 -17.51 8.80
C LEU A 16 5.08 -17.98 8.78
N HIS A 17 4.65 -18.86 9.70
CA HIS A 17 3.35 -19.52 9.59
C HIS A 17 2.20 -19.01 10.47
N TYR A 18 2.34 -17.91 11.23
CA TYR A 18 1.22 -17.39 12.03
C TYR A 18 1.17 -15.85 12.08
N ALA A 19 1.00 -15.22 10.92
CA ALA A 19 0.44 -13.86 10.81
C ALA A 19 -0.54 -13.77 9.62
N LYS A 20 -1.18 -14.89 9.29
CA LYS A 20 -2.32 -14.97 8.39
C LYS A 20 -3.54 -15.29 9.25
N ALA A 21 -4.44 -14.31 9.32
CA ALA A 21 -5.74 -14.28 10.00
C ALA A 21 -5.76 -13.78 11.46
N SER A 22 -6.65 -12.81 11.67
CA SER A 22 -7.30 -12.44 12.93
C SER A 22 -6.55 -11.46 13.85
N ASN A 23 -6.67 -10.16 13.54
CA ASN A 23 -6.83 -9.14 14.57
C ASN A 23 -7.84 -8.09 14.09
N THR A 24 -9.12 -8.47 14.20
CA THR A 24 -10.22 -7.53 14.43
C THR A 24 -9.92 -6.80 15.73
N THR A 25 -9.38 -5.59 15.65
CA THR A 25 -9.43 -4.62 16.74
C THR A 25 -10.21 -3.42 16.26
N MET A 26 -11.52 -3.47 16.51
CA MET A 26 -12.39 -2.30 16.48
C MET A 26 -11.87 -1.31 17.52
N ILE A 27 -11.26 -0.20 17.09
CA ILE A 27 -11.06 0.95 17.96
C ILE A 27 -12.25 1.88 17.72
N ALA A 28 -13.28 1.72 18.55
CA ALA A 28 -14.30 2.73 18.74
C ALA A 28 -13.67 3.86 19.57
N VAL A 29 -13.58 5.06 19.01
CA VAL A 29 -13.42 6.28 19.83
C VAL A 29 -14.43 7.29 19.30
N SER A 30 -15.57 7.34 19.96
CA SER A 30 -16.41 8.52 19.95
C SER A 30 -15.73 9.60 20.80
N SER A 31 -15.48 10.72 20.14
CA SER A 31 -15.46 12.11 20.62
C SER A 31 -15.01 12.38 22.06
N THR A 32 -13.96 13.19 22.22
CA THR A 32 -14.06 14.54 22.80
C THR A 32 -12.69 15.23 22.74
N ASP A 33 -12.70 16.50 22.33
CA ASP A 33 -11.71 17.55 22.60
C ASP A 33 -10.35 17.48 21.88
N GLY A 34 -10.25 18.25 20.78
CA GLY A 34 -9.04 19.02 20.41
C GLY A 34 -7.71 18.29 20.18
N GLY A 35 -7.70 16.96 20.05
CA GLY A 35 -6.48 16.15 19.99
C GLY A 35 -6.07 15.73 18.57
N SER A 36 -4.82 16.03 18.22
CA SER A 36 -4.12 15.64 16.99
C SER A 36 -4.42 14.20 16.56
N THR A 37 -5.11 14.04 15.43
CA THR A 37 -5.54 12.74 14.90
C THR A 37 -4.34 11.86 14.57
N VAL A 38 -4.09 10.85 15.41
CA VAL A 38 -3.16 9.76 15.08
C VAL A 38 -3.83 8.89 14.01
N LEU A 39 -3.61 9.24 12.74
CA LEU A 39 -4.06 8.42 11.62
C LEU A 39 -3.28 7.11 11.64
N THR A 40 -3.96 6.01 11.94
CA THR A 40 -3.37 4.67 11.78
C THR A 40 -3.13 4.41 10.28
N PRO A 41 -2.02 3.74 9.89
CA PRO A 41 -1.69 3.53 8.47
C PRO A 41 -2.75 2.70 7.71
N ALA A 42 -3.57 1.92 8.42
CA ALA A 42 -4.66 1.13 7.84
C ALA A 42 -5.92 1.95 7.51
N GLN A 43 -6.10 3.14 8.09
CA GLN A 43 -7.25 4.03 7.81
C GLN A 43 -7.02 4.99 6.62
N ILE A 44 -5.85 4.92 5.96
CA ILE A 44 -5.46 5.76 4.81
C ILE A 44 -5.56 4.97 3.49
N LEU A 45 -6.21 3.81 3.48
CA LEU A 45 -6.33 2.98 2.28
C LEU A 45 -7.67 3.22 1.56
N ALA A 46 -7.65 3.16 0.23
CA ALA A 46 -8.83 3.20 -0.61
C ALA A 46 -9.57 1.86 -0.58
N VAL A 47 -10.89 1.89 -0.77
CA VAL A 47 -11.67 0.67 -1.00
C VAL A 47 -11.25 0.08 -2.35
N PRO A 48 -10.91 -1.22 -2.42
CA PRO A 48 -10.60 -1.87 -3.69
C PRO A 48 -11.81 -1.83 -4.63
N SER A 49 -11.60 -1.33 -5.84
CA SER A 49 -12.60 -1.22 -6.89
C SER A 49 -12.00 -1.65 -8.23
N GLY A 50 -12.18 -2.94 -8.54
CA GLY A 50 -11.71 -3.52 -9.80
C GLY A 50 -10.21 -3.86 -9.79
N PRO A 51 -9.55 -3.80 -10.97
CA PRO A 51 -8.14 -4.14 -11.09
C PRO A 51 -7.24 -3.22 -10.27
N GLN A 52 -6.24 -3.80 -9.60
CA GLN A 52 -5.20 -3.04 -8.92
C GLN A 52 -3.98 -2.81 -9.81
N ILE A 53 -3.30 -1.68 -9.62
CA ILE A 53 -2.07 -1.32 -10.32
C ILE A 53 -0.99 -0.90 -9.32
N LEU A 54 0.23 -1.37 -9.54
CA LEU A 54 1.38 -0.97 -8.72
C LEU A 54 1.77 0.48 -9.01
N ARG A 55 2.25 1.22 -8.00
CA ARG A 55 2.74 2.59 -8.14
C ARG A 55 3.65 2.78 -9.36
N THR A 56 4.65 1.93 -9.52
CA THR A 56 5.64 2.03 -10.60
C THR A 56 5.01 1.86 -11.98
N HIS A 57 4.03 0.96 -12.11
CA HIS A 57 3.25 0.78 -13.34
C HIS A 57 2.35 1.99 -13.59
N ALA A 58 1.65 2.51 -12.58
CA ALA A 58 0.81 3.69 -12.74
C ALA A 58 1.59 4.93 -13.21
N LEU A 59 2.80 5.15 -12.70
CA LEU A 59 3.67 6.24 -13.14
C LEU A 59 4.12 6.07 -14.60
N LYS A 60 4.42 4.83 -15.02
CA LYS A 60 4.93 4.54 -16.36
C LYS A 60 3.83 4.53 -17.42
N ASP A 61 2.70 3.90 -17.11
CA ASP A 61 1.64 3.62 -18.09
C ASP A 61 0.71 4.82 -18.29
N PHE A 62 0.54 5.67 -17.26
CA PHE A 62 -0.32 6.86 -17.30
C PHE A 62 0.45 8.18 -17.31
N ASP A 63 1.78 8.14 -17.44
CA ASP A 63 2.68 9.29 -17.41
C ASP A 63 2.41 10.24 -16.22
N LEU A 64 2.10 9.65 -15.07
CA LEU A 64 1.80 10.38 -13.85
C LEU A 64 3.07 10.65 -13.04
N THR A 65 3.11 11.79 -12.36
CA THR A 65 4.16 12.10 -11.40
C THR A 65 3.84 11.51 -10.03
N ARG A 66 4.87 11.31 -9.20
CA ARG A 66 4.72 10.84 -7.82
C ARG A 66 3.76 11.74 -7.02
N ALA A 67 3.91 13.06 -7.17
CA ALA A 67 3.07 14.04 -6.48
C ALA A 67 1.60 13.94 -6.88
N GLN A 68 1.32 13.75 -8.18
CA GLN A 68 -0.05 13.54 -8.65
C GLN A 68 -0.64 12.24 -8.08
N LEU A 69 0.13 11.15 -8.09
CA LEU A 69 -0.35 9.86 -7.56
C LEU A 69 -0.53 9.88 -6.03
N ASP A 70 0.23 10.70 -5.31
CA ASP A 70 0.06 10.89 -3.87
C ASP A 70 -1.24 11.65 -3.50
N THR A 71 -1.96 12.20 -4.50
CA THR A 71 -3.30 12.77 -4.29
C THR A 71 -4.40 11.73 -4.14
N ILE A 72 -4.15 10.48 -4.55
CA ILE A 72 -5.09 9.36 -4.41
C ILE A 72 -4.57 8.37 -3.36
N ARG A 73 -5.50 7.66 -2.72
CA ARG A 73 -5.16 6.72 -1.66
C ARG A 73 -4.80 5.34 -2.26
N PRO A 74 -3.75 4.67 -1.77
CA PRO A 74 -3.45 3.30 -2.17
C PRO A 74 -4.48 2.33 -1.59
N ILE A 75 -4.73 1.20 -2.23
CA ILE A 75 -5.55 0.09 -1.71
C ILE A 75 -4.76 -0.72 -0.69
N SER A 76 -3.47 -0.93 -0.95
CA SER A 76 -2.59 -1.68 -0.07
C SER A 76 -1.17 -1.13 -0.12
N VAL A 77 -0.48 -1.30 1.00
CA VAL A 77 0.92 -0.95 1.16
C VAL A 77 1.62 -2.20 1.70
N GLU A 78 2.56 -2.70 0.93
CA GLU A 78 3.30 -3.92 1.22
C GLU A 78 4.79 -3.61 1.40
N PRO A 79 5.50 -4.33 2.27
CA PRO A 79 6.95 -4.19 2.39
C PRO A 79 7.62 -4.53 1.07
N ASN A 80 8.68 -3.79 0.74
CA ASN A 80 9.41 -4.02 -0.50
C ASN A 80 10.19 -5.35 -0.42
N PRO A 81 9.96 -6.31 -1.33
CA PRO A 81 10.65 -7.61 -1.31
C PRO A 81 12.15 -7.50 -1.51
N HIS A 82 12.64 -6.40 -2.10
CA HIS A 82 14.06 -6.16 -2.34
C HIS A 82 14.79 -5.60 -1.11
N GLY A 83 14.07 -5.20 -0.05
CA GLY A 83 14.68 -4.74 1.19
C GLY A 83 13.76 -3.85 2.02
N ALA A 84 13.69 -4.10 3.32
CA ALA A 84 12.85 -3.34 4.26
C ALA A 84 13.25 -1.86 4.42
N HIS A 85 14.46 -1.48 4.00
CA HIS A 85 14.94 -0.09 3.99
C HIS A 85 14.48 0.69 2.76
N LEU A 86 13.92 0.04 1.75
CA LEU A 86 13.42 0.66 0.53
C LEU A 86 11.97 1.12 0.71
N GLN A 87 11.54 2.01 -0.18
CA GLN A 87 10.16 2.47 -0.22
C GLN A 87 9.21 1.27 -0.41
N PRO A 88 8.13 1.18 0.39
CA PRO A 88 7.17 0.08 0.30
C PRO A 88 6.45 0.07 -1.04
N MET A 89 6.04 -1.12 -1.48
CA MET A 89 5.18 -1.28 -2.65
C MET A 89 3.79 -0.75 -2.31
N ARG A 90 3.22 0.06 -3.20
CA ARG A 90 1.88 0.62 -3.04
C ARG A 90 1.04 0.22 -4.24
N TYR A 91 -0.13 -0.32 -3.98
CA TYR A 91 -1.11 -0.67 -5.01
C TYR A 91 -2.25 0.34 -4.99
N TYR A 92 -2.79 0.67 -6.16
CA TYR A 92 -3.86 1.64 -6.36
C TYR A 92 -4.97 1.03 -7.19
N ASN A 93 -6.18 1.59 -7.11
CA ASN A 93 -7.25 1.22 -8.03
C ASN A 93 -6.90 1.73 -9.41
N ARG A 94 -6.95 0.86 -10.43
CA ARG A 94 -6.72 1.27 -11.80
C ARG A 94 -7.73 2.33 -12.24
N CYS A 95 -9.00 2.19 -11.84
CA CYS A 95 -10.04 3.16 -12.14
C CYS A 95 -9.76 4.55 -11.54
N ASP A 96 -9.23 4.62 -10.32
CA ASP A 96 -8.87 5.91 -9.68
C ASP A 96 -7.70 6.58 -10.40
N VAL A 97 -6.73 5.79 -10.84
CA VAL A 97 -5.58 6.25 -11.63
C VAL A 97 -6.03 6.77 -13.00
N GLU A 98 -6.93 6.06 -13.68
CA GLU A 98 -7.53 6.47 -14.95
C GLU A 98 -8.29 7.80 -14.81
N ALA A 99 -9.16 7.91 -13.79
CA ALA A 99 -9.91 9.13 -13.51
C ALA A 99 -8.99 10.32 -13.18
N LEU A 100 -7.90 10.07 -12.44
CA LEU A 100 -6.90 11.09 -12.13
C LEU A 100 -6.19 11.56 -13.41
N HIS A 101 -5.78 10.63 -14.29
CA HIS A 101 -5.14 10.95 -15.56
C HIS A 101 -6.04 11.80 -16.44
N GLU A 102 -7.31 11.41 -16.63
CA GLU A 102 -8.28 12.17 -17.41
C GLU A 102 -8.46 13.59 -16.86
N ARG A 103 -8.58 13.73 -15.53
CA ARG A 103 -8.72 15.03 -14.87
C ARG A 103 -7.52 15.94 -15.15
N LEU A 104 -6.31 15.38 -15.12
CA LEU A 104 -5.08 16.13 -15.39
C LEU A 104 -4.95 16.54 -16.86
N GLN A 105 -5.33 15.66 -17.79
CA GLN A 105 -5.33 15.99 -19.22
C GLN A 105 -6.33 17.09 -19.54
N ARG A 106 -7.52 17.06 -18.94
CA ARG A 106 -8.52 18.13 -19.09
C ARG A 106 -8.03 19.46 -18.52
N ALA A 107 -7.30 19.43 -17.40
CA ALA A 107 -6.70 20.63 -16.84
C ALA A 107 -5.60 21.19 -17.75
N LYS A 108 -4.75 20.33 -18.31
CA LYS A 108 -3.68 20.71 -19.24
C LYS A 108 -4.19 21.28 -20.56
N ALA A 109 -5.33 20.79 -21.06
CA ALA A 109 -5.94 21.29 -22.30
C ALA A 109 -6.64 22.66 -22.16
N ARG A 110 -6.75 23.19 -20.94
CA ARG A 110 -7.41 24.48 -20.64
C ARG A 110 -6.42 25.62 -20.37
N ASP A 111 -5.14 25.32 -20.31
CA ASP A 111 -4.03 26.26 -20.09
C ASP A 111 -3.39 26.62 -21.44
#